data_AF-A0A9D4K0Y8-F1
#
_entry.id   AF-A0A9D4K0Y8-F1
#
_cell.length_a   1.000
_cell.length_b   1.000
_cell.length_c   1.000
_cell.angle_alpha   90.00
_cell.angle_beta   90.00
_cell.angle_gamma   90.00
#
_symmetry.space_group_name_H-M   'P 1'
#
loop_
_entity.id
_entity.type
_entity.pdbx_description
1 polymer ?
#
loop_
_entity_poly.entity_id
_entity_poly.type
_entity_poly.pdbx_seq_one_letter_code
_entity_poly.pdbx_strand_id
1 'polypeptide(L)'
;MSSAYSVSAWCVNLSEIFILICRYGRGMYVNEAWKDNPYWREDFWGSNYDRLLSVKLRFDPKNFFTCHHCVGSEHLPGPKDGTSVAARMAAPWLLVVLVMGLIR
;
A
#
# COMPACT_ATOMS: atom_id res chain seq x y z
N MET A 1 -17.99 -21.44 -7.59
CA MET A 1 -17.04 -20.30 -7.54
C MET A 1 -17.88 -19.10 -7.16
N SER A 2 -17.86 -18.53 -5.95
CA SER A 2 -16.73 -18.20 -5.07
C SER A 2 -17.20 -18.23 -3.60
N SER A 3 -16.41 -18.88 -2.74
CA SER A 3 -16.64 -18.96 -1.30
C SER A 3 -16.42 -17.58 -0.67
N ALA A 4 -17.50 -16.83 -0.43
CA ALA A 4 -17.47 -15.66 0.43
C ALA A 4 -17.61 -16.15 1.87
N TYR A 5 -16.55 -15.96 2.64
CA TYR A 5 -16.47 -16.24 4.07
C TYR A 5 -17.71 -15.73 4.80
N SER A 6 -18.57 -16.67 5.23
CA SER A 6 -19.66 -16.38 6.17
C SER A 6 -19.03 -16.10 7.53
N VAL A 7 -18.62 -14.85 7.77
CA VAL A 7 -18.51 -14.33 9.13
C VAL A 7 -19.91 -14.40 9.71
N SER A 8 -20.10 -15.23 10.74
CA SER A 8 -21.40 -15.48 11.33
C SER A 8 -22.07 -14.16 11.73
N ALA A 9 -23.41 -14.11 11.76
CA ALA A 9 -24.18 -12.90 12.10
C ALA A 9 -23.77 -12.27 13.46
N TRP A 10 -23.13 -13.06 14.34
CA TRP A 10 -22.50 -12.61 15.58
C TRP A 10 -21.32 -11.65 15.36
N CYS A 11 -20.45 -11.91 14.38
CA CYS A 11 -19.31 -11.04 14.06
C CYS A 11 -19.77 -9.68 13.51
N VAL A 12 -20.86 -9.66 12.74
CA VAL A 12 -21.43 -8.42 12.16
C VAL A 12 -22.05 -7.54 13.26
N ASN A 13 -22.63 -8.15 14.30
CA ASN A 13 -23.19 -7.40 15.44
C ASN A 13 -22.08 -6.69 16.25
N LEU A 14 -20.92 -7.34 16.41
CA LEU A 14 -19.79 -6.76 17.14
C LEU A 14 -19.14 -5.56 16.41
N SER A 15 -19.14 -5.52 15.07
CA SER A 15 -18.60 -4.36 14.33
C SER A 15 -19.42 -3.09 14.51
N GLU A 16 -20.74 -3.21 14.64
CA GLU A 16 -21.62 -2.05 14.92
C GLU A 16 -21.37 -1.49 16.33
N ILE A 17 -21.20 -2.40 17.31
CA ILE A 17 -20.81 -2.02 18.68
C ILE A 17 -19.45 -1.33 18.68
N PHE A 18 -18.48 -1.83 17.90
CA PHE A 18 -17.18 -1.19 17.77
C PHE A 18 -17.31 0.24 17.23
N ILE A 19 -18.09 0.47 16.18
CA ILE A 19 -18.34 1.82 15.63
C ILE A 19 -18.96 2.74 16.68
N LEU A 20 -19.90 2.25 17.50
CA LEU A 20 -20.50 3.04 18.57
C LEU A 20 -19.49 3.43 19.66
N ILE A 21 -18.59 2.52 20.02
CA ILE A 21 -17.59 2.75 21.08
C ILE A 21 -16.43 3.64 20.58
N CYS A 22 -16.14 3.62 19.28
CA CYS A 22 -15.09 4.42 18.65
C CYS A 22 -15.15 5.93 18.96
N ARG A 23 -16.32 6.46 19.33
CA ARG A 23 -16.50 7.85 19.77
C ARG A 23 -15.65 8.22 21.00
N TYR A 24 -15.22 7.23 21.79
CA TYR A 24 -14.40 7.41 22.98
C TYR A 24 -12.91 7.15 22.73
N GLY A 25 -12.55 6.76 21.52
CA GLY A 25 -11.21 6.35 21.15
C GLY A 25 -11.25 5.15 20.22
N ARG A 26 -10.28 5.08 19.30
CA ARG A 26 -10.17 4.01 18.32
C ARG A 26 -8.79 3.37 18.39
N GLY A 27 -8.72 2.12 17.96
CA GLY A 27 -7.47 1.36 17.93
C GLY A 27 -7.72 -0.09 17.58
N MET A 28 -6.79 -0.68 16.84
CA MET A 28 -6.76 -2.09 16.51
C MET A 28 -5.31 -2.58 16.55
N TYR A 29 -5.12 -3.77 17.09
CA TYR A 29 -3.83 -4.41 17.07
C TYR A 29 -3.50 -4.89 15.66
N VAL A 30 -2.52 -4.24 15.01
CA VAL A 30 -2.21 -4.42 13.59
C VAL A 30 -1.93 -5.88 13.18
N ASN A 31 -1.38 -6.70 14.07
CA ASN A 31 -1.03 -8.09 13.77
C ASN A 31 -2.25 -9.03 13.72
N GLU A 32 -3.41 -8.60 14.22
CA GLU A 32 -4.65 -9.39 14.29
C GLU A 32 -5.86 -8.57 13.80
N ALA A 33 -5.61 -7.58 12.94
CA ALA A 33 -6.63 -6.65 12.50
C ALA A 33 -7.46 -7.16 11.31
N TRP A 34 -8.64 -6.57 11.14
CA TRP A 34 -9.43 -6.76 9.94
C TRP A 34 -8.67 -6.20 8.73
N LYS A 35 -8.45 -7.08 7.75
CA LYS A 35 -7.72 -6.77 6.52
C LYS A 35 -8.27 -5.53 5.82
N ASP A 36 -9.59 -5.40 5.66
CA ASP A 36 -10.20 -4.36 4.82
C ASP A 36 -10.65 -3.12 5.61
N ASN A 37 -10.03 -2.85 6.78
CA ASN A 37 -10.38 -1.69 7.60
C ASN A 37 -10.13 -0.37 6.84
N PRO A 38 -11.17 0.44 6.54
CA PRO A 38 -11.00 1.72 5.85
C PRO A 38 -10.30 2.80 6.70
N TYR A 39 -10.28 2.64 8.03
CA TYR A 39 -9.68 3.57 8.99
C TYR A 39 -8.30 3.10 9.49
N TRP A 40 -7.64 2.19 8.78
CA TRP A 40 -6.41 1.52 9.21
C TRP A 40 -5.28 2.46 9.66
N ARG A 41 -5.13 3.66 9.08
CA ARG A 41 -4.08 4.62 9.48
C ARG A 41 -4.23 5.02 10.93
N GLU A 42 -5.42 5.45 11.28
CA GLU A 42 -5.76 5.87 12.65
C GLU A 42 -5.83 4.66 13.57
N ASP A 43 -6.52 3.60 13.14
CA ASP A 43 -6.78 2.44 14.00
C ASP A 43 -5.48 1.67 14.32
N PHE A 44 -4.50 1.59 13.41
CA PHE A 44 -3.27 0.81 13.65
C PHE A 44 -2.14 1.65 14.24
N TRP A 45 -2.02 2.91 13.81
CA TRP A 45 -0.86 3.74 14.10
C TRP A 45 -1.21 5.01 14.88
N GLY A 46 -2.44 5.50 14.74
CA GLY A 46 -2.95 6.70 15.42
C GLY A 46 -2.04 7.91 15.25
N SER A 47 -1.86 8.65 16.33
CA SER A 47 -1.00 9.85 16.39
C SER A 47 0.48 9.59 16.09
N ASN A 48 0.94 8.33 16.06
CA ASN A 48 2.32 8.00 15.70
C ASN A 48 2.55 7.96 14.18
N TYR A 49 1.49 7.97 13.36
CA TYR A 49 1.59 7.72 11.93
C TYR A 49 2.58 8.64 11.22
N ASP A 50 2.46 9.95 11.44
CA ASP A 50 3.33 10.94 10.77
C ASP A 50 4.81 10.77 11.16
N ARG A 51 5.06 10.46 12.43
CA ARG A 51 6.42 10.18 12.90
C ARG A 51 6.97 8.91 12.25
N LEU A 52 6.20 7.83 12.21
CA LEU A 52 6.61 6.57 11.58
C LEU A 52 6.82 6.74 10.07
N LEU A 53 5.95 7.49 9.40
CA LEU A 53 6.08 7.81 7.98
C LEU A 53 7.38 8.60 7.72
N SER A 54 7.71 9.58 8.56
CA SER A 54 8.97 10.32 8.43
C SER A 54 10.21 9.42 8.55
N VAL A 55 10.16 8.41 9.43
CA VAL A 55 11.23 7.41 9.58
C VAL A 55 11.28 6.50 8.36
N LYS A 56 10.11 6.02 7.90
CA LYS A 56 10.01 5.16 6.71
C LYS A 56 10.60 5.84 5.48
N LEU A 57 10.22 7.09 5.21
CA LEU A 57 10.72 7.84 4.05
C LEU A 57 12.20 8.22 4.15
N ARG A 58 12.75 8.31 5.37
CA ARG A 58 14.19 8.50 5.58
C ARG A 58 15.00 7.27 5.17
N PHE A 59 14.54 6.07 5.53
CA PHE A 59 15.28 4.82 5.30
C PHE A 59 14.88 4.08 4.02
N ASP A 60 13.65 4.26 3.56
CA ASP A 60 13.12 3.69 2.33
C ASP A 60 12.33 4.75 1.53
N PRO A 61 13.02 5.74 0.94
CA PRO A 61 12.41 6.85 0.20
C PRO A 61 11.68 6.39 -1.07
N LYS A 62 12.00 5.20 -1.59
CA LYS A 62 11.35 4.61 -2.77
C LYS A 62 10.16 3.72 -2.40
N ASN A 63 9.86 3.57 -1.11
CA ASN A 63 8.85 2.69 -0.58
C ASN A 63 8.92 1.25 -1.13
N PHE A 64 10.13 0.72 -1.25
CA PHE A 64 10.36 -0.65 -1.75
C PHE A 64 9.79 -1.71 -0.80
N PHE A 65 9.97 -1.51 0.50
CA PHE A 65 9.39 -2.37 1.53
C PHE A 65 8.00 -1.86 1.90
N THR A 66 6.98 -2.33 1.17
CA THR A 66 5.58 -1.98 1.39
C THR A 66 4.72 -3.23 1.57
N CYS A 67 3.59 -3.10 2.25
CA CYS A 67 2.60 -4.15 2.47
C CYS A 67 1.20 -3.54 2.61
N HIS A 68 0.17 -4.39 2.64
CA HIS A 68 -1.20 -3.93 2.88
C HIS A 68 -1.32 -3.22 4.23
N HIS A 69 -1.71 -1.94 4.24
CA HIS A 69 -1.84 -1.09 5.45
C HIS A 69 -0.55 -0.88 6.26
N CYS A 70 0.62 -1.21 5.70
CA CYS A 70 1.90 -0.77 6.24
C CYS A 70 1.98 0.77 6.26
N VAL A 71 2.82 1.32 7.14
CA VAL A 71 3.16 2.75 7.14
C VAL A 71 3.69 3.17 5.77
N GLY A 72 3.06 4.17 5.15
CA GLY A 72 3.40 4.64 3.82
C GLY A 72 2.91 3.74 2.68
N SER A 73 2.03 2.77 2.93
CA SER A 73 1.45 1.92 1.87
C SER A 73 0.61 2.69 0.83
N GLU A 74 0.14 3.88 1.18
CA GLU A 74 -0.50 4.85 0.28
C GLU A 74 0.48 5.62 -0.59
N HIS A 75 1.78 5.65 -0.23
CA HIS A 75 2.81 6.23 -1.08
C HIS A 75 3.23 5.18 -2.10
N LEU A 76 2.76 5.29 -3.34
CA LEU A 76 3.27 4.47 -4.43
C LEU A 76 4.80 4.61 -4.52
N PRO A 77 5.55 3.54 -4.84
CA PRO A 77 6.95 3.70 -5.22
C PRO A 77 7.01 4.68 -6.40
N GLY A 78 7.74 5.80 -6.26
CA GLY A 78 7.87 6.76 -7.37
C GLY A 78 8.70 6.20 -8.54
N PRO A 79 8.60 6.75 -9.77
CA PRO A 79 7.78 7.87 -10.24
C PRO A 79 6.64 7.45 -11.21
N LYS A 80 5.68 8.37 -11.45
CA LYS A 80 4.65 8.27 -12.51
C LYS A 80 5.15 8.70 -13.90
N ASP A 81 6.44 8.96 -14.05
CA ASP A 81 7.03 9.12 -15.39
C ASP A 81 7.31 7.72 -15.97
N GLY A 82 7.26 7.57 -17.29
CA GLY A 82 7.35 6.28 -17.99
C GLY A 82 8.70 5.55 -17.87
N THR A 83 9.46 5.71 -16.78
CA THR A 83 10.76 5.07 -16.53
C THR A 83 10.64 3.84 -15.64
N SER A 84 9.52 3.10 -15.74
CA SER A 84 9.46 1.74 -15.18
C SER A 84 10.63 0.92 -15.73
N VAL A 85 11.12 -0.05 -14.95
CA VAL A 85 12.25 -0.91 -15.34
C VAL A 85 12.03 -1.57 -16.72
N ALA A 86 10.77 -1.73 -17.13
CA ALA A 86 10.36 -2.14 -18.47
C ALA A 86 10.84 -1.19 -19.59
N ALA A 87 10.84 0.13 -19.39
CA ALA A 87 11.31 1.11 -20.36
C ALA A 87 12.84 1.04 -20.57
N ARG A 88 13.60 0.71 -19.51
CA ARG A 88 15.07 0.49 -19.62
C ARG A 88 15.41 -0.83 -20.34
N MET A 89 14.50 -1.80 -20.32
CA MET A 89 14.65 -3.09 -21.00
C MET A 89 14.20 -3.06 -22.47
N ALA A 90 13.40 -2.08 -22.90
CA ALA A 90 12.92 -1.93 -24.28
C ALA A 90 13.92 -1.20 -25.22
N ALA A 91 14.91 -0.50 -24.65
CA ALA A 91 15.92 0.27 -25.39
C ALA A 91 16.95 -0.51 -26.25
N PRO A 92 17.15 -1.85 -26.15
CA PRO A 92 18.12 -2.53 -27.02
C PRO A 92 17.72 -2.52 -28.50
N TRP A 93 16.43 -2.62 -28.82
CA TRP A 93 15.96 -2.76 -30.20
C TRP A 93 15.98 -1.43 -30.98
N LEU A 94 15.72 -0.31 -30.32
CA LEU A 94 15.78 1.02 -30.92
C LEU A 94 17.21 1.41 -31.34
N LEU A 95 18.22 0.97 -30.59
CA LEU A 95 19.62 1.21 -30.94
C LEU A 95 20.05 0.41 -32.18
N VAL A 96 19.56 -0.83 -32.33
CA VAL A 96 19.84 -1.67 -33.51
C VAL A 96 19.23 -1.07 -34.78
N VAL A 97 18.00 -0.54 -34.70
CA VAL A 97 17.34 0.12 -35.85
C VAL A 97 18.04 1.43 -36.24
N LEU A 98 18.55 2.20 -35.27
CA LEU A 98 19.32 3.42 -35.53
C LEU A 98 20.69 3.14 -36.16
N VAL A 99 21.40 2.10 -35.69
CA VAL A 99 22.71 1.73 -36.24
C VAL A 99 22.59 1.08 -37.63
N MET A 100 21.53 0.30 -37.89
CA MET A 100 21.27 -0.29 -39.20
C MET A 100 20.74 0.71 -40.24
N GLY A 101 20.13 1.82 -39.81
CA GLY A 101 19.64 2.89 -40.70
C GLY A 101 20.70 3.94 -41.11
N LEU A 102 21.85 3.96 -40.44
CA LEU A 102 22.99 4.86 -40.73
C LEU A 102 24.07 4.23 -41.62
N ILE A 103 23.89 2.96 -42.00
CA ILE A 103 24.72 2.28 -43.00
C ILE A 103 23.92 2.29 -44.31
N ARG A 104 24.13 3.31 -45.14
CA ARG A 104 23.93 3.21 -46.58
C ARG A 104 25.28 2.98 -47.24
#